data_AF-H9FJ96-F1
#
_entry.id   AF-H9FJ96-F1
#
_cell.length_a   1.000
_cell.length_b   1.000
_cell.length_c   1.000
_cell.angle_alpha   90.00
_cell.angle_beta   90.00
_cell.angle_gamma   90.00
#
_symmetry.space_group_name_H-M   'P 1'
#
loop_
_entity.id
_entity.type
_entity.pdbx_description
1 polymer ?
#
loop_
_entity_poly.entity_id
_entity_poly.type
_entity_poly.pdbx_seq_one_letter_code
_entity_poly.pdbx_strand_id
1 'polypeptide(L)'
;PKLTRLDLSENQIQGIPRKAFRGITDVKNLQLDNNHISCIEDGAFRALRDLEILTLNNNNISRILVTSFNHMPKIRTLRLHSNHLYCDCHLAWLSDWLRQRRTVGQFTLCMAPVHLRGFNVADVQKKEYVCPAPHSEPPSCNANSISCPSPCTCSNNIVDCRGKGLTEIPANLPEGIVEIRLEQNSIKSIPAGAFTQYKKLKRIDISKNQISDIAPDAFQGLKSLTSLVLYGNKITEIAK
;
A
#
# COMPACT_ATOMS: atom_id res chain seq x y z
N PRO A 1 12.19 22.18 -0.91
CA PRO A 1 12.63 22.04 0.50
C PRO A 1 13.97 21.32 0.52
N LYS A 2 14.93 21.68 1.38
CA LYS A 2 16.27 21.04 1.47
C LYS A 2 16.22 19.74 2.30
N LEU A 3 15.26 18.86 2.01
CA LEU A 3 15.06 17.63 2.77
C LEU A 3 16.07 16.58 2.29
N THR A 4 16.99 16.16 3.17
CA THR A 4 18.03 15.17 2.84
C THR A 4 17.80 13.80 3.48
N ARG A 5 17.01 13.75 4.55
CA ARG A 5 16.62 12.52 5.25
C ARG A 5 15.12 12.53 5.48
N LEU A 6 14.46 11.42 5.16
CA LEU A 6 13.05 11.18 5.41
C LEU A 6 12.92 9.81 6.08
N ASP A 7 12.42 9.80 7.31
CA ASP A 7 12.14 8.58 8.06
C ASP A 7 10.62 8.40 8.18
N LEU A 8 10.12 7.32 7.61
CA LEU A 8 8.73 6.87 7.61
C LEU A 8 8.61 5.46 8.20
N SER A 9 9.63 5.00 8.93
CA SER A 9 9.62 3.68 9.56
C SER A 9 8.56 3.58 10.67
N GLU A 10 8.15 2.37 11.02
CA GLU A 10 7.19 2.08 12.10
C GLU A 10 5.82 2.76 11.91
N ASN A 11 5.33 2.72 10.67
CA ASN A 11 4.03 3.25 10.28
C ASN A 11 3.17 2.13 9.67
N GLN A 12 2.00 2.49 9.13
CA GLN A 12 1.05 1.55 8.53
C GLN A 12 0.96 1.71 7.00
N ILE A 13 2.05 2.14 6.35
CA ILE A 13 2.07 2.38 4.90
C ILE A 13 1.88 1.06 4.17
N GLN A 14 0.88 0.98 3.29
CA GLN A 14 0.55 -0.24 2.54
C GLN A 14 1.09 -0.22 1.10
N GLY A 15 1.30 0.97 0.54
CA GLY A 15 1.77 1.14 -0.82
C GLY A 15 2.52 2.45 -1.04
N ILE A 16 3.40 2.46 -2.05
CA ILE A 16 4.15 3.64 -2.48
C ILE A 16 3.75 4.01 -3.92
N PRO A 17 2.95 5.06 -4.12
CA PRO A 17 2.54 5.49 -5.47
C PRO A 17 3.68 6.12 -6.27
N ARG A 18 3.57 6.10 -7.61
CA ARG A 18 4.59 6.58 -8.57
C ARG A 18 5.08 8.00 -8.31
N LYS A 19 4.24 8.83 -7.68
CA LYS A 19 4.51 10.26 -7.41
C LYS A 19 4.69 10.57 -5.92
N ALA A 20 4.80 9.57 -5.04
CA ALA A 20 4.90 9.75 -3.58
C ALA A 20 6.00 10.74 -3.18
N PHE A 21 7.14 10.69 -3.87
CA PHE A 21 8.32 11.51 -3.56
C PHE A 21 8.58 12.62 -4.57
N ARG A 22 7.55 13.00 -5.35
CA ARG A 22 7.67 14.10 -6.33
C ARG A 22 7.83 15.43 -5.58
N GLY A 23 9.03 15.99 -5.61
CA GLY A 23 9.34 17.30 -4.99
C GLY A 23 10.34 17.24 -3.82
N ILE A 24 10.76 16.05 -3.40
CA ILE A 24 11.81 15.84 -2.40
C ILE A 24 13.06 15.19 -3.04
N THR A 25 13.53 15.77 -4.14
CA THR A 25 14.59 15.21 -4.99
C THR A 25 15.95 15.12 -4.31
N ASP A 26 16.19 15.93 -3.27
CA ASP A 26 17.47 16.04 -2.56
C ASP A 26 17.64 14.98 -1.45
N VAL A 27 16.65 14.09 -1.27
CA VAL A 27 16.68 13.05 -0.24
C VAL A 27 17.76 12.02 -0.56
N LYS A 28 18.64 11.80 0.42
CA LYS A 28 19.74 10.85 0.40
C LYS A 28 19.47 9.62 1.26
N ASN A 29 18.65 9.76 2.28
CA ASN A 29 18.31 8.68 3.21
C ASN A 29 16.78 8.58 3.35
N LEU A 30 16.21 7.48 2.86
CA LEU A 30 14.79 7.16 2.94
C LEU A 30 14.61 5.87 3.74
N GLN A 31 13.92 5.97 4.87
CA GLN A 31 13.66 4.84 5.76
C GLN A 31 12.16 4.50 5.77
N LEU A 32 11.83 3.24 5.47
CA LEU A 32 10.46 2.72 5.32
C LEU A 32 10.32 1.37 6.05
N ASP A 33 11.22 1.06 6.98
CA ASP A 33 11.20 -0.19 7.73
C ASP A 33 9.92 -0.34 8.57
N ASN A 34 9.51 -1.57 8.89
CA ASN A 34 8.40 -1.87 9.80
C ASN A 34 7.10 -1.16 9.37
N ASN A 35 6.68 -1.42 8.12
CA ASN A 35 5.42 -0.96 7.56
C ASN A 35 4.64 -2.16 6.99
N HIS A 36 3.57 -1.91 6.24
CA HIS A 36 2.77 -2.95 5.57
C HIS A 36 2.88 -2.88 4.05
N ILE A 37 4.01 -2.38 3.53
CA ILE A 37 4.17 -2.10 2.10
C ILE A 37 4.12 -3.41 1.34
N SER A 38 3.09 -3.57 0.53
CA SER A 38 2.91 -4.71 -0.37
C SER A 38 3.00 -4.32 -1.84
N CYS A 39 2.80 -3.03 -2.13
CA CYS A 39 2.88 -2.48 -3.48
C CYS A 39 3.82 -1.29 -3.59
N ILE A 40 4.76 -1.35 -4.54
CA ILE A 40 5.59 -0.23 -4.96
C ILE A 40 5.32 -0.03 -6.45
N GLU A 41 4.66 1.08 -6.80
CA GLU A 41 4.32 1.36 -8.19
C GLU A 41 5.56 1.54 -9.06
N ASP A 42 5.36 1.31 -10.37
CA ASP A 42 6.36 1.56 -11.38
C ASP A 42 6.87 3.00 -11.31
N GLY A 43 8.15 3.15 -10.98
CA GLY A 43 8.83 4.43 -10.91
C GLY A 43 8.57 5.23 -9.63
N ALA A 44 8.07 4.60 -8.56
CA ALA A 44 7.85 5.24 -7.25
C ALA A 44 9.08 6.01 -6.73
N PHE A 45 10.29 5.47 -6.90
CA PHE A 45 11.54 6.11 -6.47
C PHE A 45 12.24 6.89 -7.58
N ARG A 46 11.62 7.05 -8.76
CA ARG A 46 12.27 7.61 -9.97
C ARG A 46 12.80 9.04 -9.78
N ALA A 47 12.18 9.81 -8.88
CA ALA A 47 12.57 11.18 -8.57
C ALA A 47 13.81 11.27 -7.66
N LEU A 48 14.15 10.21 -6.92
CA LEU A 48 15.17 10.20 -5.86
C LEU A 48 16.56 9.86 -6.42
N ARG A 49 17.06 10.69 -7.34
CA ARG A 49 18.34 10.43 -8.05
C ARG A 49 19.57 10.47 -7.15
N ASP A 50 19.48 11.17 -6.02
CA ASP A 50 20.56 11.33 -5.06
C ASP A 50 20.48 10.34 -3.88
N LEU A 51 19.58 9.36 -3.94
CA LEU A 51 19.39 8.41 -2.84
C LEU A 51 20.63 7.54 -2.62
N GLU A 52 21.13 7.55 -1.39
CA GLU A 52 22.30 6.79 -0.93
C GLU A 52 21.88 5.59 -0.05
N ILE A 53 20.81 5.76 0.74
CA ILE A 53 20.29 4.78 1.70
C ILE A 53 18.78 4.61 1.48
N LEU A 54 18.36 3.36 1.25
CA LEU A 54 16.97 2.93 1.19
C LEU A 54 16.76 1.71 2.09
N THR A 55 15.91 1.82 3.10
CA THR A 55 15.58 0.71 3.99
C THR A 55 14.10 0.37 3.93
N LEU A 56 13.79 -0.90 3.68
CA LEU A 56 12.45 -1.43 3.42
C LEU A 56 12.20 -2.73 4.21
N ASN A 57 12.93 -2.96 5.30
CA ASN A 57 12.83 -4.23 6.03
C ASN A 57 11.47 -4.38 6.70
N ASN A 58 11.10 -5.63 7.00
CA ASN A 58 9.86 -5.94 7.72
C ASN A 58 8.65 -5.27 7.06
N ASN A 59 8.46 -5.58 5.78
CA ASN A 59 7.32 -5.17 4.98
C ASN A 59 6.74 -6.41 4.27
N ASN A 60 5.74 -6.23 3.41
CA ASN A 60 5.07 -7.32 2.71
C ASN A 60 5.37 -7.31 1.20
N ILE A 61 6.55 -6.82 0.79
CA ILE A 61 6.91 -6.62 -0.61
C ILE A 61 7.12 -7.99 -1.27
N SER A 62 6.36 -8.25 -2.32
CA SER A 62 6.52 -9.48 -3.12
C SER A 62 7.40 -9.29 -4.34
N ARG A 63 7.34 -8.11 -4.97
CA ARG A 63 8.06 -7.80 -6.20
C ARG A 63 8.50 -6.34 -6.20
N ILE A 64 9.59 -6.08 -6.91
CA ILE A 64 10.11 -4.74 -7.15
C ILE A 64 10.38 -4.62 -8.65
N LEU A 65 9.85 -3.58 -9.27
CA LEU A 65 10.06 -3.34 -10.69
C LEU A 65 11.43 -2.69 -10.92
N VAL A 66 12.12 -3.16 -11.96
CA VAL A 66 13.45 -2.68 -12.36
C VAL A 66 13.48 -1.16 -12.59
N THR A 67 12.40 -0.62 -13.14
CA THR A 67 12.18 0.81 -13.41
C THR A 67 12.08 1.65 -12.14
N SER A 68 11.66 1.07 -11.01
CA SER A 68 11.66 1.74 -9.71
C SER A 68 13.08 1.87 -9.15
N PHE A 69 14.05 1.07 -9.62
CA PHE A 69 15.44 1.04 -9.09
C PHE A 69 16.52 1.55 -10.04
N ASN A 70 16.28 1.53 -11.35
CA ASN A 70 17.27 1.89 -12.38
C ASN A 70 17.73 3.36 -12.36
N HIS A 71 17.24 4.21 -11.45
CA HIS A 71 17.50 5.65 -11.44
C HIS A 71 18.14 6.13 -10.13
N MET A 72 18.78 5.24 -9.37
CA MET A 72 19.49 5.56 -8.11
C MET A 72 20.98 5.18 -8.18
N PRO A 73 21.82 5.90 -8.95
CA PRO A 73 23.22 5.54 -9.15
C PRO A 73 24.10 5.68 -7.89
N LYS A 74 23.67 6.46 -6.89
CA LYS A 74 24.41 6.72 -5.65
C LYS A 74 24.10 5.74 -4.51
N ILE A 75 23.22 4.77 -4.75
CA ILE A 75 22.78 3.85 -3.71
C ILE A 75 23.95 2.99 -3.21
N ARG A 76 24.18 3.03 -1.89
CA ARG A 76 25.21 2.26 -1.18
C ARG A 76 24.64 1.37 -0.10
N THR A 77 23.38 1.61 0.29
CA THR A 77 22.68 0.79 1.28
C THR A 77 21.26 0.55 0.80
N LEU A 78 20.96 -0.71 0.55
CA LEU A 78 19.61 -1.22 0.32
C LEU A 78 19.37 -2.30 1.36
N ARG A 79 18.24 -2.25 2.06
CA ARG A 79 17.83 -3.32 2.96
C ARG A 79 16.42 -3.78 2.61
N LEU A 80 16.27 -5.08 2.36
CA LEU A 80 15.04 -5.72 1.90
C LEU A 80 14.71 -7.01 2.68
N HIS A 81 15.42 -7.28 3.79
CA HIS A 81 15.18 -8.51 4.54
C HIS A 81 13.78 -8.51 5.16
N SER A 82 13.28 -9.69 5.52
CA SER A 82 11.94 -9.85 6.09
C SER A 82 10.83 -9.25 5.20
N ASN A 83 10.89 -9.53 3.90
CA ASN A 83 9.83 -9.26 2.92
C ASN A 83 9.36 -10.56 2.28
N HIS A 84 8.26 -10.55 1.53
CA HIS A 84 7.69 -11.74 0.88
C HIS A 84 8.15 -11.91 -0.58
N LEU A 85 9.44 -11.74 -0.87
CA LEU A 85 9.94 -11.70 -2.25
C LEU A 85 9.64 -12.99 -3.02
N TYR A 86 8.98 -12.83 -4.16
CA TYR A 86 8.66 -13.89 -5.12
C TYR A 86 9.72 -13.92 -6.22
N CYS A 87 10.62 -14.90 -6.15
CA CYS A 87 11.78 -15.06 -7.01
C CYS A 87 11.42 -15.75 -8.33
N ASP A 88 10.67 -15.05 -9.19
CA ASP A 88 10.36 -15.45 -10.57
C ASP A 88 11.17 -14.66 -11.60
N CYS A 89 10.88 -14.88 -12.89
CA CYS A 89 11.54 -14.15 -13.97
C CYS A 89 11.46 -12.61 -13.82
N HIS A 90 10.43 -12.07 -13.16
CA HIS A 90 10.26 -10.63 -12.97
C HIS A 90 11.19 -10.06 -11.89
N LEU A 91 11.68 -10.89 -10.95
CA LEU A 91 12.65 -10.49 -9.94
C LEU A 91 14.11 -10.81 -10.35
N ALA A 92 14.33 -11.51 -11.47
CA ALA A 92 15.65 -11.91 -11.94
C ALA A 92 16.65 -10.73 -12.05
N TRP A 93 16.16 -9.54 -12.43
CA TRP A 93 16.99 -8.34 -12.51
C TRP A 93 17.61 -7.96 -11.16
N LEU A 94 16.90 -8.17 -10.05
CA LEU A 94 17.37 -7.80 -8.71
C LEU A 94 18.53 -8.70 -8.30
N SER A 95 18.45 -9.98 -8.66
CA SER A 95 19.55 -10.94 -8.49
C SER A 95 20.81 -10.50 -9.22
N ASP A 96 20.68 -10.14 -10.51
CA ASP A 96 21.79 -9.62 -11.32
C ASP A 96 22.36 -8.31 -10.73
N TRP A 97 21.48 -7.43 -10.24
CA TRP A 97 21.84 -6.14 -9.65
C TRP A 97 22.59 -6.27 -8.33
N LEU A 98 22.18 -7.20 -7.45
CA LEU A 98 22.80 -7.48 -6.16
C LEU A 98 24.15 -8.19 -6.32
N ARG A 99 24.30 -9.09 -7.31
CA ARG A 99 25.58 -9.74 -7.60
C ARG A 99 26.69 -8.74 -7.96
N GLN A 100 26.34 -7.65 -8.63
CA GLN A 100 27.27 -6.57 -8.98
C GLN A 100 27.62 -5.68 -7.77
N ARG A 101 26.85 -5.75 -6.67
CA ARG A 101 26.97 -4.89 -5.49
C ARG A 101 26.91 -5.73 -4.21
N ARG A 102 27.89 -6.61 -3.99
CA ARG A 102 27.90 -7.62 -2.90
C ARG A 102 27.69 -7.08 -1.48
N THR A 103 27.95 -5.80 -1.24
CA THR A 103 27.75 -5.14 0.06
C THR A 103 26.34 -4.56 0.23
N VAL A 104 25.56 -4.49 -0.85
CA VAL A 104 24.22 -3.88 -0.90
C VAL A 104 23.17 -4.99 -0.88
N GLY A 105 22.12 -4.87 -0.07
CA GLY A 105 21.04 -5.86 0.00
C GLY A 105 21.41 -7.18 0.69
N GLN A 106 22.31 -7.13 1.68
CA GLN A 106 22.64 -8.31 2.51
C GLN A 106 21.37 -8.90 3.15
N PHE A 107 21.34 -10.23 3.28
CA PHE A 107 20.22 -10.99 3.87
C PHE A 107 18.89 -10.84 3.12
N THR A 108 18.92 -10.49 1.83
CA THR A 108 17.72 -10.47 0.99
C THR A 108 17.39 -11.89 0.54
N LEU A 109 16.35 -12.49 1.11
CA LEU A 109 15.96 -13.89 0.88
C LEU A 109 14.71 -13.99 0.02
N CYS A 110 14.64 -15.03 -0.81
CA CYS A 110 13.43 -15.47 -1.48
C CYS A 110 12.46 -16.09 -0.47
N MET A 111 11.18 -15.73 -0.53
CA MET A 111 10.11 -16.35 0.28
C MET A 111 9.19 -17.26 -0.54
N ALA A 112 9.14 -17.00 -1.85
CA ALA A 112 8.43 -17.79 -2.83
C ALA A 112 9.21 -17.77 -4.16
N PRO A 113 8.95 -18.68 -5.12
CA PRO A 113 8.19 -19.92 -4.95
C PRO A 113 8.85 -20.87 -3.94
N VAL A 114 8.12 -21.91 -3.49
CA VAL A 114 8.54 -22.78 -2.36
C VAL A 114 9.93 -23.41 -2.55
N HIS A 115 10.32 -23.74 -3.78
CA HIS A 115 11.62 -24.36 -4.10
C HIS A 115 12.80 -23.39 -3.98
N LEU A 116 12.55 -22.07 -4.03
CA LEU A 116 13.57 -21.02 -3.81
C LEU A 116 13.46 -20.40 -2.42
N ARG A 117 12.52 -20.85 -1.58
CA ARG A 117 12.32 -20.26 -0.26
C ARG A 117 13.57 -20.43 0.62
N GLY A 118 14.00 -19.32 1.23
CA GLY A 118 15.18 -19.26 2.11
C GLY A 118 16.51 -19.04 1.38
N PHE A 119 16.54 -19.14 0.06
CA PHE A 119 17.75 -18.82 -0.70
C PHE A 119 17.97 -17.31 -0.78
N ASN A 120 19.23 -16.89 -0.73
CA ASN A 120 19.61 -15.51 -0.96
C ASN A 120 19.40 -15.13 -2.43
N VAL A 121 18.71 -14.01 -2.68
CA VAL A 121 18.37 -13.54 -4.02
C VAL A 121 19.61 -13.40 -4.91
N ALA A 122 20.77 -13.00 -4.37
CA ALA A 122 21.99 -12.88 -5.16
C ALA A 122 22.61 -14.23 -5.56
N ASP A 123 22.31 -15.29 -4.82
CA ASP A 123 22.96 -16.60 -4.95
C ASP A 123 22.17 -17.58 -5.85
N VAL A 124 20.87 -17.31 -6.07
CA VAL A 124 20.03 -18.10 -6.99
C VAL A 124 20.48 -17.92 -8.45
N GLN A 125 20.60 -19.03 -9.19
CA GLN A 125 21.03 -18.98 -10.60
C GLN A 125 19.95 -18.35 -11.48
N LYS A 126 20.36 -17.56 -12.48
CA LYS A 126 19.44 -16.85 -13.40
C LYS A 126 18.39 -17.77 -14.05
N LYS A 127 18.75 -19.02 -14.36
CA LYS A 127 17.88 -20.02 -14.98
C LYS A 127 16.73 -20.50 -14.09
N GLU A 128 16.84 -20.30 -12.77
CA GLU A 128 15.82 -20.72 -11.79
C GLU A 128 14.71 -19.68 -11.62
N TYR A 129 14.96 -18.44 -12.06
CA TYR A 129 13.95 -17.38 -12.12
C TYR A 129 13.05 -17.57 -13.35
N VAL A 130 12.04 -18.43 -13.22
CA VAL A 130 11.13 -18.83 -14.31
C VAL A 130 9.72 -18.28 -14.09
N CYS A 131 9.02 -17.95 -15.18
CA CYS A 131 7.60 -17.61 -15.18
C CYS A 131 6.81 -18.61 -16.05
N PRO A 132 5.51 -18.83 -15.78
CA PRO A 132 4.69 -19.77 -16.55
C PRO A 132 4.57 -19.46 -18.05
N ALA A 133 4.73 -18.18 -18.44
CA ALA A 133 4.70 -17.74 -19.83
C ALA A 133 5.92 -16.85 -20.16
N PRO A 134 6.56 -17.00 -21.35
CA PRO A 134 7.78 -16.26 -21.73
C PRO A 134 7.63 -14.74 -21.85
N HIS A 135 6.39 -14.23 -21.80
CA HIS A 135 6.04 -12.81 -21.95
C HIS A 135 4.95 -12.38 -20.97
N SER A 136 4.85 -13.00 -19.79
CA SER A 136 3.97 -12.44 -18.76
C SER A 136 4.49 -11.05 -18.41
N GLU A 137 3.67 -10.02 -18.60
CA GLU A 137 3.97 -8.73 -17.99
C GLU A 137 3.94 -8.90 -16.47
N PRO A 138 4.87 -8.26 -15.73
CA PRO A 138 4.80 -8.29 -14.28
C PRO A 138 3.46 -7.70 -13.86
N PRO A 139 2.67 -8.38 -13.02
CA PRO A 139 1.39 -7.87 -12.57
C PRO A 139 1.57 -6.47 -11.97
N SER A 140 0.95 -5.48 -12.61
CA SER A 140 0.96 -4.09 -12.13
C SER A 140 0.26 -4.04 -10.78
N CYS A 141 0.94 -3.48 -9.78
CA CYS A 141 0.31 -3.13 -8.53
C CYS A 141 0.05 -1.62 -8.55
N ASN A 142 -1.12 -1.21 -8.10
CA ASN A 142 -1.44 0.19 -7.90
C ASN A 142 -1.31 0.43 -6.39
N ALA A 143 -0.41 1.32 -5.97
CA ALA A 143 -0.15 1.60 -4.57
C ALA A 143 -1.22 2.51 -3.98
N ASN A 144 -1.89 3.24 -4.86
CA ASN A 144 -3.19 3.83 -4.61
C ASN A 144 -4.32 2.85 -4.92
N SER A 145 -4.06 1.54 -5.16
CA SER A 145 -5.15 0.59 -5.24
C SER A 145 -5.76 0.54 -3.85
N ILE A 146 -6.87 1.25 -3.68
CA ILE A 146 -8.18 0.68 -4.00
C ILE A 146 -8.14 -0.85 -3.81
N SER A 147 -7.76 -1.27 -2.61
CA SER A 147 -7.75 -2.68 -2.23
C SER A 147 -9.00 -2.86 -1.41
N CYS A 148 -9.77 -3.90 -1.73
CA CYS A 148 -10.80 -4.29 -0.81
C CYS A 148 -10.12 -4.68 0.51
N PRO A 149 -10.48 -4.09 1.65
CA PRO A 149 -9.94 -4.51 2.93
C PRO A 149 -10.13 -6.02 3.07
N SER A 150 -9.14 -6.75 3.56
CA SER A 150 -9.22 -8.21 3.73
C SER A 150 -10.48 -8.71 4.48
N PRO A 151 -11.04 -8.00 5.48
CA PRO A 151 -12.31 -8.42 6.09
C PRO A 151 -13.54 -8.18 5.20
N CYS A 152 -13.43 -7.34 4.18
CA CYS A 152 -14.53 -6.87 3.34
C CYS A 152 -14.57 -7.61 2.00
N THR A 153 -15.72 -7.52 1.33
CA THR A 153 -15.92 -7.97 -0.04
C THR A 153 -16.25 -6.79 -0.93
N CYS A 154 -15.56 -6.66 -2.06
CA CYS A 154 -15.77 -5.55 -2.97
C CYS A 154 -16.13 -6.08 -4.35
N SER A 155 -17.37 -5.83 -4.78
CA SER A 155 -17.89 -6.30 -6.06
C SER A 155 -18.90 -5.30 -6.60
N ASN A 156 -18.95 -5.10 -7.92
CA ASN A 156 -19.92 -4.22 -8.57
C ASN A 156 -20.00 -2.81 -7.95
N ASN A 157 -18.86 -2.22 -7.56
CA ASN A 157 -18.78 -0.92 -6.87
C ASN A 157 -19.47 -0.87 -5.49
N ILE A 158 -19.71 -2.01 -4.87
CA ILE A 158 -20.22 -2.15 -3.51
C ILE A 158 -19.07 -2.64 -2.63
N VAL A 159 -18.86 -1.98 -1.50
CA VAL A 159 -17.95 -2.42 -0.43
C VAL A 159 -18.79 -2.97 0.72
N ASP A 160 -18.72 -4.28 0.94
CA ASP A 160 -19.45 -4.98 1.99
C ASP A 160 -18.51 -5.38 3.13
N CYS A 161 -18.63 -4.69 4.26
CA CYS A 161 -17.83 -4.86 5.45
C CYS A 161 -18.69 -5.20 6.68
N ARG A 162 -19.89 -5.78 6.48
CA ARG A 162 -20.87 -5.99 7.55
C ARG A 162 -20.44 -7.07 8.52
N GLY A 163 -20.64 -6.83 9.82
CA GLY A 163 -20.40 -7.85 10.84
C GLY A 163 -18.93 -8.29 10.94
N LYS A 164 -17.98 -7.43 10.53
CA LYS A 164 -16.55 -7.77 10.45
C LYS A 164 -15.74 -7.34 11.66
N GLY A 165 -16.39 -6.80 12.69
CA GLY A 165 -15.73 -6.34 13.90
C GLY A 165 -14.87 -5.10 13.69
N LEU A 166 -15.16 -4.30 12.66
CA LEU A 166 -14.40 -3.07 12.38
C LEU A 166 -14.55 -2.07 13.52
N THR A 167 -13.45 -1.47 13.94
CA THR A 167 -13.42 -0.40 14.95
C THR A 167 -13.33 0.99 14.32
N GLU A 168 -13.03 1.06 13.03
CA GLU A 168 -12.85 2.29 12.25
C GLU A 168 -13.33 2.10 10.80
N ILE A 169 -13.51 3.22 10.09
CA ILE A 169 -13.91 3.21 8.67
C ILE A 169 -12.68 2.86 7.83
N PRO A 170 -12.74 1.83 6.95
CA PRO A 170 -11.60 1.43 6.15
C PRO A 170 -11.22 2.51 5.13
N ALA A 171 -9.94 2.84 5.07
CA ALA A 171 -9.36 3.75 4.07
C ALA A 171 -9.02 3.00 2.76
N ASN A 172 -8.67 3.76 1.72
CA ASN A 172 -8.15 3.24 0.45
C ASN A 172 -9.12 2.29 -0.29
N LEU A 173 -10.42 2.52 -0.17
CA LEU A 173 -11.46 1.84 -0.94
C LEU A 173 -11.51 2.34 -2.41
N PRO A 174 -12.17 1.61 -3.33
CA PRO A 174 -12.34 2.07 -4.70
C PRO A 174 -12.99 3.45 -4.84
N GLU A 175 -12.36 4.37 -5.58
CA GLU A 175 -12.96 5.70 -5.89
C GLU A 175 -14.30 5.57 -6.63
N GLY A 176 -14.49 4.46 -7.35
CA GLY A 176 -15.71 4.14 -8.08
C GLY A 176 -16.87 3.63 -7.23
N ILE A 177 -16.72 3.51 -5.91
CA ILE A 177 -17.78 2.94 -5.06
C ILE A 177 -19.07 3.75 -5.14
N VAL A 178 -20.18 3.03 -5.19
CA VAL A 178 -21.53 3.57 -5.23
C VAL A 178 -22.25 3.26 -3.90
N GLU A 179 -21.89 2.17 -3.25
CA GLU A 179 -22.47 1.76 -1.97
C GLU A 179 -21.39 1.22 -1.03
N ILE A 180 -21.45 1.63 0.23
CA ILE A 180 -20.62 1.09 1.30
C ILE A 180 -21.51 0.61 2.45
N ARG A 181 -21.25 -0.61 2.93
CA ARG A 181 -21.99 -1.30 3.99
C ARG A 181 -21.07 -1.61 5.16
N LEU A 182 -21.22 -0.86 6.23
CA LEU A 182 -20.44 -0.92 7.46
C LEU A 182 -21.32 -1.29 8.66
N GLU A 183 -22.55 -1.76 8.45
CA GLU A 183 -23.43 -2.07 9.58
C GLU A 183 -22.96 -3.27 10.42
N GLN A 184 -23.41 -3.31 11.68
CA GLN A 184 -23.06 -4.35 12.65
C GLN A 184 -21.56 -4.43 12.94
N ASN A 185 -20.91 -3.28 13.13
CA ASN A 185 -19.51 -3.18 13.52
C ASN A 185 -19.38 -2.44 14.87
N SER A 186 -18.14 -2.09 15.25
CA SER A 186 -17.79 -1.42 16.50
C SER A 186 -17.18 -0.03 16.25
N ILE A 187 -17.58 0.65 15.17
CA ILE A 187 -17.04 1.96 14.80
C ILE A 187 -17.54 3.03 15.78
N LYS A 188 -16.63 3.87 16.28
CA LYS A 188 -16.93 4.87 17.34
C LYS A 188 -17.10 6.31 16.85
N SER A 189 -16.53 6.65 15.70
CA SER A 189 -16.55 8.01 15.18
C SER A 189 -16.44 8.03 13.66
N ILE A 190 -16.93 9.10 13.04
CA ILE A 190 -16.72 9.39 11.61
C ILE A 190 -15.74 10.58 11.51
N PRO A 191 -14.48 10.36 11.09
CA PRO A 191 -13.48 11.41 11.02
C PRO A 191 -13.73 12.40 9.87
N ALA A 192 -13.04 13.54 9.94
CA ALA A 192 -13.07 14.57 8.92
C ALA A 192 -12.68 13.99 7.56
N GLY A 193 -13.46 14.30 6.52
CA GLY A 193 -13.20 13.86 5.16
C GLY A 193 -13.24 12.34 4.91
N ALA A 194 -13.78 11.53 5.84
CA ALA A 194 -13.80 10.06 5.73
C ALA A 194 -14.33 9.54 4.39
N PHE A 195 -15.28 10.26 3.79
CA PHE A 195 -15.91 9.87 2.53
C PHE A 195 -15.64 10.81 1.35
N THR A 196 -14.93 11.93 1.55
CA THR A 196 -14.82 13.03 0.57
C THR A 196 -14.24 12.60 -0.79
N GLN A 197 -13.38 11.58 -0.81
CA GLN A 197 -12.79 11.05 -2.04
C GLN A 197 -13.79 10.23 -2.90
N TYR A 198 -14.85 9.68 -2.31
CA TYR A 198 -15.78 8.77 -2.97
C TYR A 198 -16.99 9.50 -3.59
N LYS A 199 -16.71 10.38 -4.55
CA LYS A 199 -17.70 11.31 -5.15
C LYS A 199 -18.90 10.63 -5.83
N LYS A 200 -18.80 9.33 -6.12
CA LYS A 200 -19.87 8.52 -6.74
C LYS A 200 -20.77 7.79 -5.72
N LEU A 201 -20.47 7.89 -4.42
CA LEU A 201 -21.29 7.27 -3.38
C LEU A 201 -22.73 7.76 -3.48
N LYS A 202 -23.65 6.79 -3.53
CA LYS A 202 -25.10 6.99 -3.46
C LYS A 202 -25.65 6.51 -2.12
N ARG A 203 -25.05 5.46 -1.54
CA ARG A 203 -25.50 4.89 -0.28
C ARG A 203 -24.36 4.62 0.70
N ILE A 204 -24.53 5.08 1.93
CA ILE A 204 -23.67 4.76 3.07
C ILE A 204 -24.55 4.13 4.14
N ASP A 205 -24.30 2.86 4.47
CA ASP A 205 -24.92 2.20 5.63
C ASP A 205 -23.87 2.01 6.72
N ILE A 206 -24.04 2.69 7.85
CA ILE A 206 -23.16 2.56 9.02
C ILE A 206 -23.99 2.37 10.30
N SER A 207 -25.18 1.77 10.13
CA SER A 207 -26.10 1.48 11.21
C SER A 207 -25.57 0.42 12.18
N LYS A 208 -26.14 0.34 13.39
CA LYS A 208 -25.75 -0.65 14.42
C LYS A 208 -24.24 -0.66 14.69
N ASN A 209 -23.69 0.52 14.95
CA ASN A 209 -22.30 0.75 15.35
C ASN A 209 -22.27 1.44 16.74
N GLN A 210 -21.12 1.97 17.15
CA GLN A 210 -20.92 2.67 18.42
C GLN A 210 -20.67 4.18 18.22
N ILE A 211 -21.16 4.76 17.12
CA ILE A 211 -20.79 6.13 16.72
C ILE A 211 -21.41 7.14 17.69
N SER A 212 -20.57 7.90 18.40
CA SER A 212 -20.97 9.07 19.20
C SER A 212 -20.66 10.38 18.48
N ASP A 213 -19.54 10.41 17.73
CA ASP A 213 -18.97 11.64 17.17
C ASP A 213 -18.90 11.60 15.65
N ILE A 214 -19.37 12.66 15.00
CA ILE A 214 -19.34 12.84 13.55
C ILE A 214 -18.67 14.19 13.26
N ALA A 215 -17.57 14.18 12.50
CA ALA A 215 -16.90 15.42 12.09
C ALA A 215 -17.80 16.28 11.17
N PRO A 216 -17.76 17.62 11.26
CA PRO A 216 -18.63 18.51 10.48
C PRO A 216 -18.52 18.35 8.95
N ASP A 217 -17.34 17.98 8.46
CA ASP A 217 -16.99 17.81 7.05
C ASP A 217 -16.95 16.33 6.61
N ALA A 218 -17.39 15.40 7.46
CA ALA A 218 -17.35 13.95 7.20
C ALA A 218 -17.98 13.53 5.86
N PHE A 219 -19.05 14.24 5.45
CA PHE A 219 -19.81 13.99 4.22
C PHE A 219 -19.63 15.08 3.15
N GLN A 220 -18.67 16.00 3.34
CA GLN A 220 -18.47 17.12 2.44
C GLN A 220 -18.09 16.62 1.02
N GLY A 221 -18.75 17.18 0.01
CA GLY A 221 -18.46 16.90 -1.40
C GLY A 221 -19.16 15.68 -1.99
N LEU A 222 -19.95 14.94 -1.21
CA LEU A 222 -20.73 13.77 -1.65
C LEU A 222 -21.99 14.14 -2.43
N LYS A 223 -21.83 14.77 -3.60
CA LYS A 223 -22.95 15.29 -4.41
C LYS A 223 -23.92 14.23 -4.95
N SER A 224 -23.52 12.96 -4.97
CA SER A 224 -24.34 11.85 -5.45
C SER A 224 -25.04 11.07 -4.34
N LEU A 225 -24.83 11.42 -3.07
CA LEU A 225 -25.37 10.67 -1.93
C LEU A 225 -26.88 10.86 -1.83
N THR A 226 -27.62 9.74 -1.84
CA THR A 226 -29.09 9.73 -1.73
C THR A 226 -29.59 8.97 -0.51
N SER A 227 -28.74 8.15 0.12
CA SER A 227 -29.10 7.35 1.29
C SER A 227 -27.96 7.30 2.29
N LEU A 228 -28.21 7.80 3.50
CA LEU A 228 -27.30 7.72 4.65
C LEU A 228 -28.06 7.06 5.81
N VAL A 229 -27.60 5.89 6.24
CA VAL A 229 -28.27 5.07 7.25
C VAL A 229 -27.40 5.02 8.52
N LEU A 230 -27.89 5.67 9.58
CA LEU A 230 -27.16 5.88 10.85
C LEU A 230 -27.87 5.31 12.09
N TYR A 231 -28.99 4.60 11.95
CA TYR A 231 -29.76 4.11 13.09
C TYR A 231 -28.97 3.11 13.96
N GLY A 232 -29.28 3.02 15.26
CA GLY A 232 -28.61 2.09 16.16
C GLY A 232 -27.16 2.49 16.50
N ASN A 233 -26.87 3.79 16.52
CA ASN A 233 -25.61 4.36 17.00
C ASN A 233 -25.78 5.04 18.37
N LYS A 234 -24.77 5.79 18.83
CA LYS A 234 -24.72 6.52 20.12
C LYS A 234 -24.71 8.04 19.94
N ILE A 235 -25.19 8.54 18.80
CA ILE A 235 -25.24 9.95 18.46
C ILE A 235 -26.23 10.65 19.40
N THR A 236 -25.76 11.64 20.15
CA THR A 236 -26.57 12.42 21.10
C THR A 236 -27.03 13.76 20.53
N GLU A 237 -26.33 14.28 19.53
CA GLU A 237 -26.62 15.56 18.91
C GLU A 237 -26.38 15.51 17.40
N ILE A 238 -27.10 16.34 16.66
CA ILE A 238 -26.86 16.58 15.24
C ILE A 238 -26.09 17.89 15.17
N ALA A 239 -24.85 17.84 14.65
CA ALA A 239 -24.04 19.04 14.44
C ALA A 239 -24.82 20.06 13.58
N LYS A 240 -24.77 21.33 13.97
CA LYS A 240 -25.47 22.44 13.31
C LYS A 240 -24.89 22.78 11.95
#